data_AF-A0A951B4B6-F1
#
_entry.id   AF-A0A951B4B6-F1
#
_cell.length_a   1.000
_cell.length_b   1.000
_cell.length_c   1.000
_cell.angle_alpha   90.00
_cell.angle_beta   90.00
_cell.angle_gamma   90.00
#
_symmetry.space_group_name_H-M   'P 1'
#
loop_
_entity.id
_entity.type
_entity.pdbx_description
1 polymer ?
#
loop_
_entity_poly.entity_id
_entity_poly.type
_entity_poly.pdbx_seq_one_letter_code
_entity_poly.pdbx_strand_id
1 'polypeptide(L)' 'MRFTTLSALTAWTEARKAELGMVDDAATTEAMRNKGASRTPEKRELLRRADERARAAGRKPVLAYF' A
#
# COMPACT_ATOMS: atom_id res chain seq x y z
N MET A 1 17.19 20.16 -2.18
CA MET A 1 16.74 19.91 -0.79
C MET A 1 17.42 18.66 -0.28
N ARG A 2 18.06 18.69 0.90
CA ARG A 2 18.81 17.54 1.44
C ARG A 2 18.29 17.25 2.85
N PHE A 3 17.74 16.07 3.07
CA PHE A 3 17.24 15.63 4.37
C PHE A 3 18.32 14.86 5.11
N THR A 4 18.49 15.15 6.39
CA THR A 4 19.50 14.51 7.25
C THR A 4 18.95 13.29 7.99
N THR A 5 17.63 13.12 8.03
CA THR A 5 16.96 11.97 8.67
C THR A 5 15.81 11.45 7.82
N LEU A 6 15.47 10.17 8.01
CA LEU A 6 14.31 9.55 7.37
C LEU A 6 13.01 10.23 7.79
N SER A 7 12.87 10.58 9.08
CA SER A 7 11.68 11.26 9.60
C SER A 7 11.44 12.62 8.94
N ALA A 8 12.51 13.40 8.71
CA ALA A 8 12.42 14.68 8.03
C ALA A 8 11.99 14.55 6.57
N LEU A 9 12.52 13.52 5.87
CA LEU A 9 12.09 13.19 4.51
C LEU A 9 10.60 12.79 4.49
N THR A 10 10.17 11.88 5.37
CA THR A 10 8.78 11.42 5.45
C THR A 10 7.82 12.57 5.72
N ALA A 11 8.11 13.42 6.70
CA ALA A 11 7.26 14.56 7.03
C ALA A 11 7.09 15.53 5.85
N TRP A 12 8.18 15.78 5.11
CA TRP A 12 8.10 16.60 3.90
C TRP A 12 7.29 15.93 2.79
N THR A 13 7.46 14.62 2.58
CA THR A 13 6.69 13.86 1.59
C THR A 13 5.19 13.89 1.90
N GLU A 14 4.79 13.71 3.16
CA GLU A 14 3.37 13.84 3.56
C GLU A 14 2.82 15.24 3.30
N ALA A 15 3.55 16.29 3.68
CA ALA A 15 3.16 17.67 3.42
C ALA A 15 2.99 17.93 1.92
N ARG A 16 3.93 17.43 1.11
CA ARG A 16 3.90 17.62 -0.34
C ARG A 16 2.75 16.87 -1.01
N LYS A 17 2.42 15.65 -0.55
CA LYS A 17 1.25 14.91 -1.03
C LYS A 17 -0.05 15.67 -0.74
N ALA A 18 -0.17 16.22 0.47
CA ALA A 18 -1.33 17.03 0.85
C ALA A 18 -1.47 18.29 -0.03
N GLU A 19 -0.38 19.02 -0.29
CA GLU A 19 -0.37 20.17 -1.21
C GLU A 19 -0.82 19.80 -2.63
N LEU A 20 -0.47 18.60 -3.10
CA LEU A 20 -0.82 18.09 -4.42
C LEU A 20 -2.21 17.44 -4.47
N GLY A 21 -2.94 17.37 -3.34
CA GLY A 21 -4.21 16.68 -3.25
C GLY A 21 -4.12 15.16 -3.45
N MET A 22 -2.93 14.57 -3.25
CA MET A 22 -2.73 13.13 -3.32
C MET A 22 -3.26 12.48 -2.05
N VAL A 23 -4.11 11.46 -2.21
CA VAL A 23 -4.69 10.68 -1.12
C VAL A 23 -4.15 9.25 -1.21
N ASP A 24 -3.41 8.82 -0.18
CA ASP A 24 -2.95 7.44 -0.05
C ASP A 24 -4.08 6.55 0.47
N ASP A 25 -5.15 6.43 -0.31
CA ASP A 25 -6.21 5.49 0.01
C ASP A 25 -5.72 4.04 -0.20
N ALA A 26 -6.49 3.09 0.32
CA ALA A 26 -6.13 1.68 0.27
C ALA A 26 -5.97 1.18 -1.18
N ALA A 27 -6.76 1.69 -2.13
CA ALA A 27 -6.73 1.25 -3.52
C ALA A 27 -5.50 1.78 -4.26
N THR A 28 -5.17 3.05 -4.07
CA THR A 28 -4.01 3.74 -4.65
C THR A 28 -2.71 3.15 -4.08
N THR A 29 -2.68 2.94 -2.76
CA THR A 29 -1.57 2.25 -2.08
C THR A 29 -1.39 0.83 -2.65
N GLU A 30 -2.48 0.10 -2.86
CA GLU A 30 -2.42 -1.24 -3.43
C GLU A 30 -1.94 -1.25 -4.88
N ALA A 31 -2.33 -0.26 -5.68
CA ALA A 31 -1.88 -0.10 -7.06
C ALA A 31 -0.38 0.23 -7.15
N MET A 32 0.14 1.03 -6.22
CA MET A 32 1.55 1.41 -6.12
C MET A 32 2.46 0.32 -5.56
N ARG A 33 1.90 -0.68 -4.86
CA ARG A 33 2.68 -1.86 -4.45
C ARG A 33 3.23 -2.59 -5.67
N ASN A 34 4.38 -3.23 -5.51
CA ASN A 34 5.03 -3.94 -6.61
C ASN A 34 4.05 -4.91 -7.30
N LYS A 35 3.90 -4.75 -8.62
CA LYS A 35 2.94 -5.44 -9.50
C LYS A 35 1.45 -5.20 -9.21
N GLY A 36 1.08 -4.35 -8.25
CA GLY A 36 -0.31 -4.05 -7.89
C GLY A 36 -1.15 -3.53 -9.06
N ALA A 37 -0.59 -2.58 -9.81
CA ALA A 37 -1.20 -2.05 -11.03
C ALA A 37 -1.44 -3.13 -12.12
N SER A 38 -0.55 -4.13 -12.22
CA SER A 38 -0.63 -5.20 -13.22
C SER A 38 -1.49 -6.41 -12.80
N ARG A 39 -2.11 -6.38 -11.61
CA ARG A 39 -2.95 -7.51 -11.17
C ARG A 39 -4.24 -7.58 -11.97
N THR A 40 -4.55 -8.79 -12.40
CA THR A 40 -5.87 -9.08 -12.98
C THR A 40 -6.95 -9.05 -11.90
N PRO A 41 -8.23 -8.85 -12.27
CA PRO A 41 -9.35 -8.93 -11.32
C PRO A 41 -9.37 -10.23 -10.52
N GLU A 42 -9.06 -11.36 -11.14
CA GLU A 42 -9.04 -12.68 -10.50
C GLU A 42 -7.95 -12.77 -9.43
N LYS A 43 -6.77 -12.21 -9.71
CA LYS A 43 -5.68 -12.14 -8.72
C LYS A 43 -6.07 -11.27 -7.53
N ARG A 44 -6.77 -10.14 -7.76
CA ARG A 44 -7.26 -9.27 -6.68
C ARG A 44 -8.25 -10.01 -5.78
N GLU A 45 -9.21 -10.72 -6.37
CA GLU A 45 -10.20 -11.51 -5.63
C GLU A 45 -9.56 -12.66 -4.85
N LEU A 46 -8.58 -13.35 -5.44
CA LEU A 46 -7.81 -14.39 -4.75
C LEU A 46 -7.11 -13.85 -3.50
N LEU A 47 -6.45 -12.70 -3.62
CA LEU A 47 -5.75 -12.06 -2.52
C LEU A 47 -6.72 -11.59 -1.43
N ARG A 48 -7.88 -11.03 -1.81
CA ARG A 48 -8.95 -10.64 -0.88
C ARG A 48 -9.43 -11.83 -0.03
N ARG A 49 -9.72 -12.97 -0.66
CA ARG A 49 -10.12 -14.20 0.07
C ARG A 49 -9.02 -14.74 0.97
N ALA A 50 -7.76 -14.67 0.53
CA ALA A 50 -6.63 -15.11 1.34
C ALA A 50 -6.47 -14.24 2.60
N ASP A 51 -6.64 -12.92 2.46
CA ASP A 51 -6.65 -11.95 3.55
C ASP A 51 -7.75 -12.26 4.57
N GLU A 52 -8.97 -12.48 4.11
CA GLU A 52 -10.11 -12.85 4.97
C GLU A 52 -9.86 -14.14 5.76
N ARG A 53 -9.34 -15.19 5.11
CA ARG A 53 -8.99 -16.45 5.79
C ARG A 53 -7.89 -16.27 6.83
N ALA A 54 -6.88 -15.45 6.52
CA ALA A 54 -5.82 -15.16 7.47
C ALA A 54 -6.37 -14.46 8.72
N ARG A 55 -7.21 -13.45 8.54
CA ARG A 55 -7.89 -12.75 9.64
C ARG A 55 -8.76 -13.68 10.47
N ALA A 56 -9.56 -14.53 9.82
CA ALA A 56 -10.41 -15.51 10.49
C ALA A 56 -9.59 -16.50 11.32
N ALA A 57 -8.36 -16.82 10.89
CA ALA A 57 -7.43 -17.67 11.62
C ALA A 57 -6.57 -16.91 12.66
N GLY A 58 -6.83 -15.63 12.91
CA GLY A 58 -6.03 -14.79 13.82
C GLY A 58 -4.60 -14.54 13.33
N ARG A 59 -4.31 -14.76 12.05
CA ARG A 59 -2.99 -14.58 11.44
C ARG A 59 -2.91 -13.21 10.78
N LYS A 60 -1.74 -12.58 10.87
CA LYS A 60 -1.45 -11.38 10.08
C LYS A 60 -1.39 -11.75 8.60
N PRO A 61 -2.18 -11.10 7.73
CA PRO A 61 -2.06 -11.31 6.30
C PRO A 61 -0.67 -10.94 5.80
N VAL A 62 -0.06 -11.82 5.02
CA VAL A 62 1.25 -11.55 4.39
C VAL A 62 1.02 -10.51 3.29
N LEU A 63 1.71 -9.38 3.38
CA LEU A 63 1.73 -8.37 2.33
C LEU A 63 2.28 -9.01 1.05
N ALA A 64 1.41 -9.19 0.05
CA ALA A 64 1.74 -9.99 -1.12
C ALA A 64 2.82 -9.33 -1.98
N TYR A 65 3.94 -10.04 -2.13
CA TYR A 65 4.92 -9.91 -3.22
C TYR A 65 4.75 -11.12 -4.15
N PHE A 66 3.73 -11.11 -5.01
CA PHE A 66 3.55 -12.13 -6.05
C PHE A 66 3.22 -11.48 -7.38
#